data_AF-A0A813Q5V5-F1
#
_entry.id   AF-A0A813Q5V5-F1
#
_cell.length_a   1.000
_cell.length_b   1.000
_cell.length_c   1.000
_cell.angle_alpha   90.00
_cell.angle_beta   90.00
_cell.angle_gamma   90.00
#
_symmetry.space_group_name_H-M   'P 1'
#
loop_
_entity.id
_entity.type
_entity.pdbx_description
1 polymer ?
#
loop_
_entity_poly.entity_id
_entity_poly.type
_entity_poly.pdbx_seq_one_letter_code
_entity_poly.pdbx_strand_id
1 'polypeptide(L)'
;MDREINVTKTRIHGDYHLAQVLFTGDNFLIVDFEGEPAIHFTERRAKHSPLKDVAGMIHSFHYAAYRSLFLNPQRKSEDINTLLPFIQLWFHYISGFFIKSYLDTTKDAPFIPNNKQDIQILLETFLLQKAVYELNYELNYRLDWIIVPLKGIKSIIEQNRLGQIC
;
A
#
# COMPACT_ATOMS: atom_id res chain seq x y z
N MET A 1 -17.39 -18.59 -2.69
CA MET A 1 -18.53 -17.77 -2.21
C MET A 1 -18.42 -16.45 -2.94
N ASP A 2 -19.33 -16.18 -3.86
CA ASP A 2 -19.33 -14.92 -4.59
C ASP A 2 -19.98 -13.84 -3.72
N ARG A 3 -19.14 -12.97 -3.14
CA ARG A 3 -19.56 -11.79 -2.39
C ARG A 3 -19.45 -10.59 -3.32
N GLU A 4 -20.58 -10.12 -3.83
CA GLU A 4 -20.63 -8.94 -4.69
C GLU A 4 -20.47 -7.66 -3.86
N ILE A 5 -19.40 -6.91 -4.12
CA ILE A 5 -19.13 -5.61 -3.47
C ILE A 5 -19.57 -4.49 -4.42
N ASN A 6 -20.73 -3.92 -4.13
CA ASN A 6 -21.34 -2.87 -4.95
C ASN A 6 -20.70 -1.50 -4.66
N VAL A 7 -19.74 -1.10 -5.51
CA VAL A 7 -19.06 0.22 -5.47
C VAL A 7 -18.86 0.82 -6.86
N THR A 8 -18.91 2.14 -6.94
CA THR A 8 -18.60 2.89 -8.16
C THR A 8 -17.10 2.84 -8.44
N LYS A 9 -16.70 2.33 -9.61
CA LYS A 9 -15.31 2.41 -10.07
C LYS A 9 -15.03 3.79 -10.67
N THR A 10 -13.88 4.37 -10.37
CA THR A 10 -13.40 5.67 -10.90
C THR A 10 -12.15 5.48 -11.74
N ARG A 11 -11.68 6.52 -12.45
CA ARG A 11 -10.25 6.53 -12.83
C ARG A 11 -9.43 6.79 -11.57
N ILE A 12 -8.30 6.12 -11.49
CA ILE A 12 -7.35 6.15 -10.37
C ILE A 12 -5.99 6.64 -10.90
N HIS A 13 -5.04 6.90 -10.02
CA HIS A 13 -3.65 7.17 -10.37
C HIS A 13 -2.98 5.92 -10.98
N GLY A 14 -3.29 4.75 -10.45
CA GLY A 14 -2.85 3.46 -11.00
C GLY A 14 -1.49 3.00 -10.48
N ASP A 15 -0.58 3.94 -10.15
CA ASP A 15 0.69 3.68 -9.45
C ASP A 15 0.96 4.72 -8.34
N TYR A 16 0.04 4.83 -7.37
CA TYR A 16 0.15 5.87 -6.33
C TYR A 16 1.10 5.44 -5.19
N HIS A 17 2.18 6.20 -4.98
CA HIS A 17 3.16 5.95 -3.91
C HIS A 17 3.88 7.26 -3.51
N LEU A 18 4.66 7.23 -2.42
CA LEU A 18 5.29 8.43 -1.82
C LEU A 18 6.12 9.28 -2.78
N ALA A 19 6.80 8.68 -3.76
CA ALA A 19 7.63 9.44 -4.70
C ALA A 19 6.81 10.26 -5.72
N GLN A 20 5.52 9.94 -5.87
CA GLN A 20 4.56 10.65 -6.72
C GLN A 20 3.82 11.75 -5.95
N VAL A 21 4.21 12.03 -4.70
CA VAL A 21 3.61 13.05 -3.83
C VAL A 21 4.68 14.07 -3.43
N LEU A 22 4.53 15.30 -3.94
CA LEU A 22 5.47 16.39 -3.70
C LEU A 22 4.85 17.40 -2.72
N PHE A 23 5.56 17.70 -1.63
CA PHE A 23 5.13 18.71 -0.65
C PHE A 23 5.57 20.11 -1.06
N THR A 24 4.65 21.06 -1.13
CA THR A 24 4.92 22.46 -1.53
C THR A 24 5.27 23.39 -0.36
N GLY A 25 5.16 22.90 0.87
CA GLY A 25 5.29 23.69 2.10
C GLY A 25 3.95 23.94 2.81
N ASP A 26 2.87 24.01 2.04
CA ASP A 26 1.49 24.24 2.49
C ASP A 26 0.48 23.20 1.96
N ASN A 27 0.83 22.47 0.90
CA ASN A 27 -0.05 21.54 0.20
C ASN A 27 0.76 20.36 -0.41
N PHE A 28 0.06 19.43 -1.06
CA PHE A 28 0.65 18.32 -1.82
C PHE A 28 0.25 18.38 -3.28
N LEU A 29 1.22 18.16 -4.17
CA LEU A 29 1.01 17.89 -5.59
C LEU A 29 1.15 16.38 -5.83
N ILE A 30 0.21 15.82 -6.58
CA ILE A 30 0.29 14.44 -7.09
C ILE A 30 0.73 14.53 -8.55
N VAL A 31 1.72 13.73 -8.94
CA VAL A 31 2.35 13.73 -10.27
C VAL A 31 2.39 12.32 -10.86
N ASP A 32 2.67 12.19 -12.16
CA ASP A 32 2.87 10.88 -12.83
C ASP A 32 1.63 9.96 -12.90
N PHE A 33 0.52 10.51 -13.41
CA PHE A 33 -0.73 9.78 -13.69
C PHE A 33 -0.64 8.82 -14.91
N GLU A 34 0.54 8.29 -15.24
CA GLU A 34 0.70 7.30 -16.30
C GLU A 34 0.20 5.90 -15.89
N GLY A 35 0.25 5.57 -14.59
CA GLY A 35 -0.07 4.24 -14.05
C GLY A 35 1.02 3.18 -14.30
N GLU A 36 0.92 2.04 -13.61
CA GLU A 36 1.98 1.02 -13.50
C GLU A 36 2.60 0.65 -14.87
N PRO A 37 3.87 0.99 -15.16
CA PRO A 37 4.45 0.88 -16.52
C PRO A 37 4.41 -0.52 -17.15
N ALA A 38 4.38 -1.57 -16.33
CA ALA A 38 4.27 -2.96 -16.77
C ALA A 38 2.87 -3.36 -17.25
N ILE A 39 1.85 -2.52 -17.03
CA ILE A 39 0.46 -2.76 -17.45
C ILE A 39 0.18 -2.15 -18.84
N HIS A 40 -0.55 -2.90 -19.67
CA HIS A 40 -0.94 -2.44 -21.00
C HIS A 40 -1.77 -1.15 -20.95
N PHE A 41 -1.54 -0.23 -21.90
CA PHE A 41 -2.14 1.11 -21.91
C PHE A 41 -3.69 1.14 -21.82
N THR A 42 -4.37 0.18 -22.42
CA THR A 42 -5.84 0.05 -22.33
C THR A 42 -6.31 -0.28 -20.92
N GLU A 43 -5.56 -1.11 -20.19
CA GLU A 43 -5.83 -1.49 -18.81
C GLU A 43 -5.43 -0.37 -17.83
N ARG A 44 -4.32 0.34 -18.06
CA ARG A 44 -3.95 1.55 -17.29
C ARG A 44 -5.04 2.63 -17.28
N ARG A 45 -5.88 2.69 -18.32
CA ARG A 45 -7.01 3.63 -18.45
C ARG A 45 -8.34 3.10 -17.90
N ALA A 46 -8.40 1.84 -17.44
CA ALA A 46 -9.60 1.23 -16.91
C ALA A 46 -10.03 1.89 -15.59
N LYS A 47 -11.31 1.74 -15.24
CA LYS A 47 -11.83 2.22 -13.96
C LYS A 47 -11.66 1.14 -12.88
N HIS A 48 -11.16 1.53 -11.71
CA HIS A 48 -10.92 0.66 -10.57
C HIS A 48 -11.54 1.24 -9.28
N SER A 49 -11.44 0.52 -8.17
CA SER A 49 -11.71 1.10 -6.85
C SER A 49 -10.54 2.02 -6.45
N PRO A 50 -10.78 3.23 -5.92
CA PRO A 50 -9.74 4.08 -5.35
C PRO A 50 -8.93 3.43 -4.22
N LEU A 51 -9.47 2.37 -3.58
CA LEU A 51 -8.74 1.60 -2.59
C LEU A 51 -7.48 0.90 -3.16
N LYS A 52 -7.34 0.77 -4.49
CA LYS A 52 -6.08 0.32 -5.13
C LYS A 52 -4.96 1.35 -4.95
N ASP A 53 -5.24 2.65 -5.14
CA ASP A 53 -4.25 3.71 -4.89
C ASP A 53 -3.93 3.81 -3.39
N VAL A 54 -4.94 3.69 -2.52
CA VAL A 54 -4.75 3.66 -1.05
C VAL A 54 -3.81 2.51 -0.65
N ALA A 55 -4.00 1.32 -1.20
CA ALA A 55 -3.10 0.17 -0.99
C ALA A 55 -1.68 0.43 -1.52
N GLY A 56 -1.53 1.11 -2.67
CA GLY A 56 -0.23 1.54 -3.20
C GLY A 56 0.53 2.44 -2.22
N MET A 57 -0.15 3.43 -1.64
CA MET A 57 0.47 4.34 -0.66
C MET A 57 0.82 3.63 0.65
N ILE A 58 -0.04 2.74 1.16
CA ILE A 58 0.27 1.90 2.34
C ILE A 58 1.49 1.01 2.08
N HIS A 59 1.56 0.38 0.90
CA HIS A 59 2.74 -0.38 0.50
C HIS A 59 3.99 0.53 0.46
N SER A 60 3.86 1.76 -0.02
CA SER A 60 4.95 2.74 -0.01
C SER A 60 5.43 3.10 1.41
N PHE A 61 4.53 3.24 2.39
CA PHE A 61 4.92 3.41 3.80
C PHE A 61 5.68 2.19 4.34
N HIS A 62 5.18 0.97 4.08
CA HIS A 62 5.86 -0.26 4.45
C HIS A 62 7.28 -0.28 3.87
N TYR A 63 7.39 -0.03 2.56
CA TYR A 63 8.65 -0.07 1.82
C TYR A 63 9.63 1.02 2.28
N ALA A 64 9.16 2.24 2.58
CA ALA A 64 9.98 3.30 3.15
C ALA A 64 10.52 2.94 4.55
N ALA A 65 9.66 2.40 5.42
CA ALA A 65 10.04 1.99 6.76
C ALA A 65 11.06 0.83 6.72
N TYR A 66 10.76 -0.21 5.93
CA TYR A 66 11.58 -1.42 5.73
C TYR A 66 12.70 -1.28 4.68
N ARG A 67 12.98 -0.07 4.21
CA ARG A 67 14.25 0.31 3.57
C ARG A 67 15.29 0.84 4.56
N SER A 68 14.90 1.51 5.64
CA SER A 68 15.81 2.08 6.66
C SER A 68 16.63 1.02 7.43
N LEU A 69 16.02 0.24 8.35
CA LEU A 69 16.10 -1.23 8.23
C LEU A 69 15.39 -1.55 6.92
N PHE A 70 15.85 -2.33 5.95
CA PHE A 70 16.98 -3.26 6.00
C PHE A 70 18.27 -2.78 5.30
N LEU A 71 18.25 -1.66 4.57
CA LEU A 71 19.20 -1.35 3.48
C LEU A 71 20.10 -0.13 3.75
N ASN A 72 20.08 0.42 4.97
CA ASN A 72 21.06 1.43 5.39
C ASN A 72 22.46 0.79 5.57
N PRO A 73 23.50 1.19 4.80
CA PRO A 73 24.83 0.60 4.88
C PRO A 73 25.57 0.89 6.19
N GLN A 74 25.17 1.93 6.93
CA GLN A 74 25.82 2.37 8.17
C GLN A 74 25.23 1.70 9.43
N ARG A 75 24.18 0.89 9.28
CA ARG A 75 23.44 0.28 10.40
C ARG A 75 24.00 -1.11 10.74
N LYS A 76 24.29 -1.35 12.02
CA LYS A 76 24.79 -2.63 12.53
C LYS A 76 23.72 -3.72 12.42
N SER A 77 24.14 -4.97 12.38
CA SER A 77 23.24 -6.14 12.38
C SER A 77 22.39 -6.23 13.66
N GLU A 78 23.00 -5.88 14.80
CA GLU A 78 22.38 -5.83 16.14
C GLU A 78 21.18 -4.88 16.20
N ASP A 79 21.24 -3.76 15.45
CA ASP A 79 20.18 -2.74 15.44
C ASP A 79 18.85 -3.27 14.85
N ILE A 80 18.89 -4.35 14.05
CA ILE A 80 17.69 -4.87 13.38
C ILE A 80 16.64 -5.34 14.39
N ASN A 81 17.03 -6.13 15.38
CA ASN A 81 16.09 -6.66 16.38
C ASN A 81 15.60 -5.55 17.32
N THR A 82 16.45 -4.56 17.62
CA THR A 82 16.12 -3.42 18.48
C THR A 82 15.16 -2.44 17.80
N LEU A 83 15.36 -2.15 16.50
CA LEU A 83 14.58 -1.16 15.75
C LEU A 83 13.30 -1.73 15.13
N LEU A 84 13.23 -3.04 14.85
CA LEU A 84 12.07 -3.67 14.20
C LEU A 84 10.72 -3.36 14.87
N PRO A 85 10.57 -3.39 16.22
CA PRO A 85 9.31 -3.03 16.87
C PRO A 85 8.90 -1.57 16.62
N PHE A 86 9.86 -0.64 16.59
CA PHE A 86 9.60 0.78 16.31
C PHE A 86 9.21 1.01 14.84
N ILE A 87 9.85 0.29 13.91
CA ILE A 87 9.50 0.29 12.48
C ILE A 87 8.08 -0.24 12.26
N GLN A 88 7.71 -1.32 12.94
CA GLN A 88 6.33 -1.87 12.91
C GLN A 88 5.31 -0.88 13.49
N LEU A 89 5.63 -0.24 14.62
CA LEU A 89 4.76 0.73 15.28
C LEU A 89 4.56 2.00 14.41
N TRP A 90 5.63 2.51 13.80
CA TRP A 90 5.58 3.62 12.86
C TRP A 90 4.70 3.29 11.66
N PHE A 91 4.92 2.12 11.03
CA PHE A 91 4.14 1.68 9.88
C PHE A 91 2.65 1.52 10.22
N HIS A 92 2.34 0.93 11.38
CA HIS A 92 0.96 0.79 11.88
C HIS A 92 0.27 2.15 12.03
N TYR A 93 0.88 3.10 12.75
CA TYR A 93 0.26 4.41 12.98
C TYR A 93 0.15 5.25 11.71
N ILE A 94 1.18 5.33 10.87
CA ILE A 94 1.12 6.13 9.64
C ILE A 94 0.08 5.57 8.67
N SER A 95 0.01 4.25 8.50
CA SER A 95 -1.02 3.62 7.68
C SER A 95 -2.42 3.83 8.26
N GLY A 96 -2.59 3.69 9.58
CA GLY A 96 -3.86 3.92 10.27
C GLY A 96 -4.34 5.37 10.15
N PHE A 97 -3.47 6.36 10.35
CA PHE A 97 -3.80 7.77 10.16
C PHE A 97 -4.17 8.07 8.71
N PHE A 98 -3.42 7.54 7.73
CA PHE A 98 -3.71 7.73 6.31
C PHE A 98 -5.05 7.11 5.90
N ILE A 99 -5.29 5.83 6.22
CA ILE A 99 -6.56 5.14 5.92
C ILE A 99 -7.73 5.87 6.58
N LYS A 100 -7.62 6.22 7.87
CA LYS A 100 -8.68 6.92 8.59
C LYS A 100 -8.99 8.26 7.93
N SER A 101 -7.97 9.09 7.68
CA SER A 101 -8.14 10.43 7.09
C SER A 101 -8.74 10.34 5.67
N TYR A 102 -8.36 9.32 4.90
CA TYR A 102 -8.93 9.05 3.59
C TYR A 102 -10.42 8.70 3.70
N LEU A 103 -10.75 7.69 4.52
CA LEU A 103 -12.14 7.23 4.71
C LEU A 103 -13.05 8.31 5.31
N ASP A 104 -12.57 9.08 6.29
CA ASP A 104 -13.31 10.20 6.89
C ASP A 104 -13.61 11.29 5.83
N THR A 105 -12.64 11.58 4.96
CA THR A 105 -12.78 12.53 3.83
C THR A 105 -13.74 12.03 2.75
N THR A 106 -13.71 10.72 2.44
CA THR A 106 -14.50 10.12 1.35
C THR A 106 -15.75 9.37 1.83
N LYS A 107 -16.19 9.57 3.08
CA LYS A 107 -17.20 8.73 3.74
C LYS A 107 -18.55 8.61 3.00
N ASP A 108 -18.96 9.68 2.31
CA ASP A 108 -20.23 9.76 1.57
C ASP A 108 -20.04 9.49 0.06
N ALA A 109 -18.83 9.10 -0.37
CA ALA A 109 -18.50 8.92 -1.77
C ALA A 109 -18.93 7.53 -2.29
N PRO A 110 -19.58 7.43 -3.46
CA PRO A 110 -20.18 6.18 -3.94
C PRO A 110 -19.16 5.13 -4.43
N PHE A 111 -17.86 5.40 -4.26
CA PHE A 111 -16.74 4.51 -4.57
C PHE A 111 -16.15 3.81 -3.32
N ILE A 112 -16.63 4.16 -2.12
CA ILE A 112 -16.30 3.49 -0.86
C ILE A 112 -17.42 2.50 -0.50
N PRO A 113 -17.11 1.25 -0.10
CA PRO A 113 -18.14 0.33 0.40
C PRO A 113 -18.75 0.82 1.73
N ASN A 114 -20.07 0.70 1.87
CA ASN A 114 -20.79 1.13 3.08
C ASN A 114 -20.49 0.31 4.35
N ASN A 115 -19.88 -0.88 4.22
CA ASN A 115 -19.55 -1.73 5.36
C ASN A 115 -18.03 -1.96 5.48
N LYS A 116 -17.54 -2.03 6.72
CA LYS A 116 -16.12 -2.16 7.03
C LYS A 116 -15.50 -3.45 6.48
N GLN A 117 -16.26 -4.54 6.44
CA GLN A 117 -15.79 -5.83 5.93
C GLN A 117 -15.42 -5.75 4.44
N ASP A 118 -16.22 -5.09 3.62
CA ASP A 118 -15.92 -4.89 2.19
C ASP A 118 -14.73 -3.95 1.97
N ILE A 119 -14.59 -2.89 2.79
CA ILE A 119 -13.40 -2.02 2.77
C ILE A 119 -12.14 -2.85 3.08
N GLN A 120 -12.20 -3.68 4.13
CA GLN A 120 -11.10 -4.56 4.54
C GLN A 120 -10.73 -5.57 3.43
N ILE A 121 -11.73 -6.29 2.88
CA ILE A 121 -11.51 -7.26 1.79
C ILE A 121 -10.85 -6.60 0.59
N LEU A 122 -11.32 -5.42 0.17
CA LEU A 122 -10.73 -4.69 -0.96
C LEU A 122 -9.30 -4.22 -0.66
N LEU A 123 -9.06 -3.60 0.51
CA LEU A 123 -7.73 -3.13 0.89
C LEU A 123 -6.73 -4.29 0.98
N GLU A 124 -7.07 -5.39 1.66
CA GLU A 124 -6.20 -6.56 1.77
C GLU A 124 -5.92 -7.19 0.40
N THR A 125 -6.94 -7.27 -0.48
CA THR A 125 -6.77 -7.77 -1.85
C THR A 125 -5.79 -6.92 -2.65
N PHE A 126 -5.95 -5.58 -2.63
CA PHE A 126 -5.07 -4.68 -3.37
C PHE A 126 -3.66 -4.57 -2.75
N LEU A 127 -3.55 -4.66 -1.42
CA LEU A 127 -2.27 -4.74 -0.72
C LEU A 127 -1.49 -6.00 -1.11
N LEU A 128 -2.17 -7.15 -1.14
CA LEU A 128 -1.57 -8.41 -1.57
C LEU A 128 -1.18 -8.35 -3.06
N GLN A 129 -2.06 -7.81 -3.92
CA GLN A 129 -1.77 -7.61 -5.34
C GLN A 129 -0.50 -6.76 -5.55
N LYS A 130 -0.38 -5.61 -4.88
CA LYS A 130 0.80 -4.75 -4.98
C LYS A 130 2.03 -5.44 -4.40
N ALA A 131 1.93 -6.12 -3.25
CA ALA A 131 3.06 -6.82 -2.66
C ALA A 131 3.60 -7.99 -3.52
N VAL A 132 2.73 -8.70 -4.26
CA VAL A 132 3.12 -9.72 -5.24
C VAL A 132 3.75 -9.09 -6.49
N TYR A 133 3.22 -7.96 -6.97
CA TYR A 133 3.81 -7.19 -8.07
C TYR A 133 5.24 -6.72 -7.72
N GLU A 134 5.42 -6.09 -6.56
CA GLU A 134 6.72 -5.61 -6.09
C GLU A 134 7.70 -6.78 -5.85
N LEU A 135 7.23 -7.93 -5.32
CA LEU A 135 8.07 -9.14 -5.21
C LEU A 135 8.63 -9.56 -6.57
N ASN A 136 7.80 -9.58 -7.61
CA ASN A 136 8.25 -9.89 -8.96
C ASN A 136 9.22 -8.83 -9.51
N TYR A 137 9.02 -7.55 -9.18
CA TYR A 137 9.96 -6.49 -9.56
C TYR A 137 11.33 -6.68 -8.88
N GLU A 138 11.39 -6.87 -7.56
CA GLU A 138 12.66 -7.05 -6.84
C GLU A 138 13.41 -8.33 -7.30
N LEU A 139 12.68 -9.41 -7.60
CA LEU A 139 13.26 -10.65 -8.16
C LEU A 139 14.00 -10.43 -9.49
N ASN A 140 13.54 -9.49 -10.32
CA ASN A 140 14.13 -9.22 -11.63
C ASN A 140 15.24 -8.14 -11.59
N TYR A 141 15.21 -7.22 -10.61
CA TYR A 141 16.08 -6.03 -10.63
C TYR A 141 16.94 -5.81 -9.39
N ARG A 142 16.57 -6.33 -8.20
CA ARG A 142 17.26 -6.03 -6.92
C ARG A 142 17.10 -7.16 -5.89
N LEU A 143 17.84 -8.26 -6.07
CA LEU A 143 17.72 -9.46 -5.23
C LEU A 143 17.83 -9.19 -3.71
N ASP A 144 18.67 -8.24 -3.29
CA ASP A 144 18.84 -7.86 -1.87
C ASP A 144 17.56 -7.30 -1.21
N TRP A 145 16.58 -6.83 -2.01
CA TRP A 145 15.37 -6.18 -1.53
C TRP A 145 14.21 -7.15 -1.31
N ILE A 146 14.29 -8.39 -1.82
CA ILE A 146 13.22 -9.42 -1.77
C ILE A 146 12.66 -9.63 -0.35
N ILE A 147 13.49 -9.45 0.69
CA ILE A 147 13.07 -9.59 2.10
C ILE A 147 11.93 -8.63 2.49
N VAL A 148 11.82 -7.46 1.84
CA VAL A 148 10.81 -6.44 2.12
C VAL A 148 9.42 -6.89 1.67
N PRO A 149 9.14 -7.18 0.37
CA PRO A 149 7.83 -7.66 -0.04
C PRO A 149 7.46 -9.01 0.57
N LEU A 150 8.43 -9.93 0.80
CA LEU A 150 8.15 -11.19 1.51
C LEU A 150 7.63 -10.97 2.94
N LYS A 151 8.21 -10.03 3.70
CA LYS A 151 7.70 -9.66 5.04
C LYS A 151 6.31 -9.02 4.95
N GLY A 152 6.06 -8.18 3.95
CA GLY A 152 4.74 -7.59 3.69
C GLY A 152 3.67 -8.64 3.42
N ILE A 153 3.92 -9.55 2.46
CA ILE A 153 3.02 -10.67 2.12
C ILE A 153 2.77 -11.54 3.35
N LYS A 154 3.82 -11.91 4.09
CA LYS A 154 3.67 -12.70 5.33
C LYS A 154 2.77 -11.98 6.34
N SER A 155 2.97 -10.68 6.57
CA SER A 155 2.15 -9.87 7.48
C SER A 155 0.68 -9.86 7.06
N ILE A 156 0.38 -9.66 5.78
CA ILE A 156 -1.01 -9.62 5.25
C ILE A 156 -1.71 -10.98 5.45
N ILE A 157 -1.00 -12.08 5.19
CA ILE A 157 -1.52 -13.46 5.35
C ILE A 157 -1.72 -13.82 6.83
N GLU A 158 -0.81 -13.41 7.72
CA GLU A 158 -0.93 -13.66 9.16
C GLU A 158 -2.01 -12.78 9.81
N GLN A 159 -2.16 -11.52 9.37
CA GLN A 159 -3.27 -10.64 9.78
C GLN A 159 -4.63 -11.18 9.29
N ASN A 160 -4.69 -11.79 8.11
CA ASN A 160 -5.88 -12.52 7.63
C ASN A 160 -6.31 -13.69 8.55
N ARG A 161 -5.39 -14.21 9.37
CA ARG A 161 -5.72 -15.23 10.40
C ARG A 161 -6.12 -14.64 11.75
N LEU A 162 -5.93 -13.32 11.97
CA LEU A 162 -6.09 -12.66 13.26
C LEU A 162 -7.10 -11.48 13.26
N GLY A 163 -7.58 -11.05 12.09
CA GLY A 163 -8.82 -10.29 11.96
C GLY A 163 -8.85 -8.88 12.57
N GLN A 164 -7.71 -8.17 12.63
CA GLN A 164 -7.64 -6.81 13.19
C GLN A 164 -6.78 -5.84 12.38
N ILE A 165 -7.42 -5.08 11.48
CA ILE A 165 -7.07 -3.67 11.20
C ILE A 165 -8.39 -2.86 11.08
N CYS A 166 -9.00 -2.53 12.23
CA CYS A 166 -10.08 -1.55 12.40
C CYS A 166 -10.23 -1.20 13.89
#